data_AF-A0A7J8GK86-F1
#
_entry.id   AF-A0A7J8GK86-F1
#
_cell.length_a   1.000
_cell.length_b   1.000
_cell.length_c   1.000
_cell.angle_alpha   90.00
_cell.angle_beta   90.00
_cell.angle_gamma   90.00
#
_symmetry.space_group_name_H-M   'P 1'
#
loop_
_entity.id
_entity.type
_entity.pdbx_description
1 polymer ?
#
loop_
_entity_poly.entity_id
_entity_poly.type
_entity_poly.pdbx_seq_one_letter_code
_entity_poly.pdbx_strand_id
1 'polypeptide(L)'
;MLGAPRRRLPCRSECRQSAWEKAYQGHRKKVRDAQPLVDTRAPLSLSYLSLNLKKLKLEEERLSVIDRNNRLLLEKLSCIMRTRGQPDSRKNYTERSRKLN
;
A
#
# COMPACT_ATOMS: atom_id res chain seq x y z
N MET A 1 -51.52 -10.33 -68.52
CA MET A 1 -50.50 -11.16 -67.86
C MET A 1 -49.25 -10.30 -67.62
N LEU A 2 -49.11 -9.71 -66.43
CA LEU A 2 -47.93 -8.90 -66.10
C LEU A 2 -46.78 -9.84 -65.73
N GLY A 3 -45.68 -9.77 -66.48
CA GLY A 3 -44.49 -10.61 -66.29
C GLY A 3 -43.87 -10.39 -64.91
N ALA A 4 -43.56 -11.50 -64.22
CA ALA A 4 -42.93 -11.45 -62.91
C ALA A 4 -41.51 -10.83 -62.99
N PRO A 5 -41.13 -9.94 -62.04
CA PRO A 5 -39.83 -9.30 -62.07
C PRO A 5 -38.73 -10.33 -61.81
N ARG A 6 -37.74 -10.40 -62.71
CA ARG A 6 -36.56 -11.24 -62.56
C ARG A 6 -35.80 -10.81 -61.30
N ARG A 7 -35.71 -11.70 -60.30
CA ARG A 7 -34.81 -11.52 -59.16
C ARG A 7 -33.38 -11.44 -59.70
N ARG A 8 -32.75 -10.27 -59.59
CA ARG A 8 -31.31 -10.14 -59.83
C ARG A 8 -30.59 -10.97 -58.77
N LEU A 9 -29.94 -12.04 -59.21
CA LEU A 9 -29.05 -12.80 -58.35
C LEU A 9 -27.83 -11.93 -58.07
N PRO A 10 -27.43 -11.76 -56.79
CA PRO A 10 -26.28 -10.94 -56.45
C PRO A 10 -25.04 -11.50 -57.15
N CYS A 11 -24.28 -10.61 -57.79
CA CYS A 11 -23.12 -11.03 -58.57
C CYS A 11 -21.99 -11.44 -57.61
N ARG A 12 -21.14 -12.37 -58.03
CA ARG A 12 -20.10 -12.98 -57.19
C ARG A 12 -19.16 -11.94 -56.54
N SER A 13 -18.96 -10.79 -57.17
CA SER A 13 -18.20 -9.64 -56.65
C SER A 13 -18.88 -8.94 -55.48
N GLU A 14 -20.20 -8.71 -55.55
CA GLU A 14 -20.99 -8.08 -54.49
C GLU A 14 -21.05 -8.96 -53.24
N CYS A 15 -21.21 -10.28 -53.42
CA CYS A 15 -21.15 -11.24 -52.30
C CYS A 15 -19.79 -11.22 -51.61
N ARG A 16 -18.70 -11.06 -52.37
CA ARG A 16 -17.33 -11.02 -51.84
C ARG A 16 -17.04 -9.72 -51.07
N GLN A 17 -17.53 -8.59 -51.56
CA GLN A 17 -17.48 -7.31 -50.84
C GLN A 17 -18.29 -7.36 -49.54
N SER A 18 -19.51 -7.90 -49.58
CA SER A 18 -20.36 -8.05 -48.39
C SER A 18 -19.73 -8.95 -47.32
N ALA A 19 -19.05 -10.03 -47.72
CA ALA A 19 -18.35 -10.91 -46.79
C ALA A 19 -17.17 -10.20 -46.11
N TRP A 20 -16.42 -9.38 -46.86
CA TRP A 20 -15.32 -8.59 -46.33
C TRP A 20 -15.82 -7.52 -45.35
N GLU A 21 -16.88 -6.81 -45.70
CA GLU A 21 -17.53 -5.81 -44.86
C GLU A 21 -17.98 -6.43 -43.52
N LYS A 22 -18.63 -7.60 -43.56
CA LYS A 22 -19.04 -8.34 -42.34
C LYS A 22 -17.86 -8.78 -41.49
N ALA A 23 -16.78 -9.28 -42.11
CA ALA A 23 -15.57 -9.68 -41.38
C ALA A 23 -14.91 -8.47 -40.70
N TYR A 24 -14.84 -7.34 -41.40
CA TYR A 24 -14.27 -6.10 -40.87
C TYR A 24 -15.08 -5.55 -39.68
N GLN A 25 -16.41 -5.50 -39.82
CA GLN A 25 -17.30 -5.09 -38.72
C GLN A 25 -17.20 -6.04 -37.52
N GLY A 26 -17.10 -7.35 -37.76
CA GLY A 26 -16.88 -8.36 -36.72
C GLY A 26 -15.55 -8.18 -35.99
N HIS A 27 -14.47 -7.88 -36.71
CA HIS A 27 -13.17 -7.58 -36.13
C HIS A 27 -13.22 -6.30 -35.27
N ARG A 28 -13.78 -5.22 -35.81
CA ARG A 28 -13.95 -3.94 -35.08
C ARG A 28 -14.71 -4.13 -33.77
N LYS A 29 -15.77 -4.94 -33.78
CA LYS A 29 -16.52 -5.29 -32.57
C LYS A 29 -15.64 -6.02 -31.55
N LYS A 30 -14.87 -7.04 -31.98
CA LYS A 30 -13.95 -7.78 -31.10
C LYS A 30 -12.85 -6.91 -30.51
N VAL A 31 -12.29 -5.97 -31.28
CA VAL A 31 -11.26 -5.05 -30.80
C VAL A 31 -11.85 -4.09 -29.76
N ARG A 32 -13.05 -3.55 -30.02
CA ARG A 32 -13.72 -2.64 -29.08
C ARG A 32 -14.13 -3.34 -27.79
N ASP A 33 -14.62 -4.57 -27.90
CA ASP A 33 -15.15 -5.33 -26.77
C ASP A 33 -14.02 -6.07 -26.01
N ALA A 34 -12.78 -6.02 -26.50
CA ALA A 34 -11.62 -6.63 -25.86
C ALA A 34 -11.36 -6.00 -24.48
N GLN A 35 -11.46 -6.80 -23.43
CA GLN A 35 -11.10 -6.38 -22.09
C GLN A 35 -9.58 -6.49 -21.88
N PRO A 36 -8.97 -5.55 -21.15
CA PRO A 36 -7.57 -5.66 -20.77
C PRO A 36 -7.35 -6.88 -19.87
N LEU A 37 -6.32 -7.68 -20.17
CA LEU A 37 -5.97 -8.89 -19.42
C LEU A 37 -5.45 -8.58 -18.00
N VAL A 38 -4.89 -7.39 -17.83
CA VAL A 38 -4.28 -6.94 -16.58
C VAL A 38 -5.10 -5.77 -16.05
N ASP A 39 -5.31 -5.75 -14.74
CA ASP A 39 -5.93 -4.62 -14.08
C ASP A 39 -5.01 -3.40 -14.19
N THR A 40 -5.44 -2.39 -14.94
CA THR A 40 -4.73 -1.11 -15.08
C THR A 40 -5.28 -0.02 -14.15
N ARG A 41 -6.15 -0.39 -13.20
CA ARG A 41 -6.68 0.58 -12.23
C ARG A 41 -5.55 1.11 -11.36
N ALA A 42 -5.65 2.39 -11.02
CA ALA A 42 -4.74 2.98 -10.07
C ALA A 42 -4.85 2.22 -8.73
N PRO A 43 -3.74 1.81 -8.11
CA PRO A 43 -3.78 1.20 -6.80
C PRO A 43 -4.43 2.17 -5.81
N LEU A 44 -5.20 1.62 -4.86
CA LEU A 44 -5.92 2.42 -3.87
C LEU A 44 -4.90 3.17 -2.98
N SER A 45 -4.64 4.43 -3.30
CA SER A 45 -3.83 5.31 -2.46
C SER A 45 -4.68 5.75 -1.28
N LEU A 46 -4.75 4.92 -0.24
CA LEU A 46 -5.30 5.32 1.06
C LEU A 46 -4.28 6.21 1.76
N SER A 47 -4.18 7.46 1.31
CA SER A 47 -3.29 8.49 1.88
C SER A 47 -3.48 8.66 3.39
N TYR A 48 -4.71 8.49 3.89
CA TYR A 48 -5.02 8.47 5.32
C TYR A 48 -4.32 7.31 6.05
N LEU A 49 -4.21 6.11 5.45
CA LEU A 49 -3.58 4.95 6.07
C LEU A 49 -2.09 5.20 6.34
N SER A 50 -1.38 5.82 5.38
CA SER A 50 0.05 6.12 5.53
C SER A 50 0.32 7.29 6.49
N LEU A 51 -0.56 8.30 6.51
CA LEU A 51 -0.48 9.43 7.45
C LEU A 51 -0.70 8.97 8.90
N ASN A 52 -1.66 8.07 9.14
CA ASN A 52 -1.92 7.57 10.50
C ASN A 52 -0.83 6.65 11.02
N LEU A 53 -0.24 5.82 10.17
CA LEU A 53 0.84 4.92 10.59
C LEU A 53 2.06 5.70 11.09
N LYS A 54 2.44 6.80 10.41
CA LYS A 54 3.54 7.67 10.85
C LYS A 54 3.22 8.34 12.19
N LYS A 55 1.99 8.87 12.34
CA LYS A 55 1.55 9.50 13.58
C LYS A 55 1.53 8.51 14.74
N LEU A 56 1.02 7.29 14.52
CA LEU A 56 0.92 6.25 15.53
C LEU A 56 2.30 5.81 16.02
N LYS A 57 3.25 5.60 15.12
CA LYS A 57 4.64 5.29 15.48
C LYS A 57 5.29 6.37 16.34
N LEU A 58 5.10 7.63 15.97
CA LEU A 58 5.69 8.75 16.70
C LEU A 58 5.14 8.86 18.13
N GLU A 59 3.82 8.66 18.31
CA GLU A 59 3.22 8.62 19.65
C GLU A 59 3.71 7.41 20.46
N GLU A 60 3.87 6.25 19.84
CA GLU A 60 4.42 5.06 20.51
C GLU A 60 5.85 5.28 21.02
N GLU A 61 6.72 5.86 20.18
CA GLU A 61 8.09 6.22 20.56
C GLU A 61 8.10 7.23 21.72
N ARG A 62 7.25 8.27 21.65
CA ARG A 62 7.11 9.28 22.70
C ARG A 62 6.65 8.66 24.02
N LEU A 63 5.64 7.79 23.98
CA LEU A 63 5.13 7.07 25.16
C LEU A 63 6.20 6.14 25.74
N SER A 64 6.95 5.43 24.89
CA SER A 64 8.05 4.57 25.34
C SER A 64 9.13 5.35 26.11
N VAL A 65 9.47 6.55 25.66
CA VAL A 65 10.43 7.43 26.36
C VAL A 65 9.86 7.87 27.71
N ILE A 66 8.59 8.28 27.75
CA ILE A 66 7.91 8.68 28.99
C ILE A 66 7.90 7.52 29.99
N ASP A 67 7.50 6.32 29.56
CA ASP A 67 7.44 5.13 30.43
C ASP A 67 8.81 4.73 30.98
N ARG A 68 9.85 4.78 30.14
CA ARG A 68 11.22 4.54 30.57
C ARG A 68 11.65 5.54 31.64
N ASN A 69 11.36 6.82 31.42
CA ASN A 69 11.71 7.89 32.35
C ASN A 69 10.93 7.77 33.66
N ASN A 70 9.64 7.43 33.60
CA ASN A 70 8.80 7.21 34.77
C ASN A 70 9.32 6.04 35.61
N ARG A 71 9.69 4.92 34.97
CA ARG A 71 10.31 3.78 35.67
C ARG A 71 11.61 4.17 36.37
N LEU A 72 12.49 4.89 35.68
CA LEU A 72 13.76 5.37 36.25
C LEU A 72 13.55 6.34 37.41
N LEU A 73 12.57 7.24 37.28
CA LEU A 73 12.21 8.18 38.34
C LEU A 73 11.72 7.44 39.58
N LEU A 74 10.80 6.47 39.42
CA LEU A 74 10.28 5.65 40.51
C LEU A 74 11.40 4.85 41.19
N GLU A 75 12.33 4.28 40.43
CA GLU A 75 13.49 3.57 40.99
C GLU A 75 14.36 4.49 41.86
N LYS A 76 14.68 5.69 41.35
CA LYS A 76 15.46 6.70 42.10
C LYS A 76 14.74 7.16 43.35
N LEU A 77 13.44 7.47 43.25
CA LEU A 77 12.63 7.87 44.40
C LEU A 77 12.55 6.75 45.44
N SER A 78 12.35 5.50 45.02
CA SER A 78 12.36 4.35 45.93
C SER A 78 13.70 4.22 46.67
N CYS A 79 14.82 4.40 45.96
CA CYS A 79 16.15 4.40 46.57
C CYS A 79 16.29 5.52 47.62
N ILE A 80 15.90 6.75 47.28
CA ILE A 80 15.95 7.90 48.20
C ILE A 80 15.08 7.65 49.43
N MET A 81 13.86 7.17 49.24
CA MET A 81 12.92 6.86 50.32
C MET A 81 13.46 5.79 51.26
N ARG A 82 14.06 4.71 50.72
CA ARG A 82 14.70 3.66 51.52
C ARG A 82 15.89 4.17 52.32
N THR A 83 16.72 5.00 51.68
CA THR A 83 17.98 5.48 52.27
C THR A 83 17.77 6.73 53.13
N ARG A 84 16.54 7.27 53.21
CA ARG A 84 16.18 8.49 53.96
C ARG A 84 17.09 9.69 53.67
N GLY A 85 17.61 9.78 52.45
CA GLY A 85 18.56 10.82 52.06
C GLY A 85 19.99 10.64 52.57
N GLN A 86 20.34 9.53 53.22
CA GLN A 86 21.74 9.15 53.45
C GLN A 86 22.40 8.77 52.10
N PRO A 87 23.58 9.29 51.76
CA PRO A 87 24.29 8.85 50.58
C PRO A 87 24.69 7.38 50.74
N ASP A 88 24.27 6.51 49.82
CA ASP A 88 24.78 5.14 49.73
C ASP A 88 26.27 5.21 49.40
N SER A 89 27.11 5.10 50.42
CA SER A 89 28.57 5.18 50.34
C SER A 89 29.21 4.05 49.53
N ARG A 90 28.41 3.13 48.97
CA ARG A 90 28.87 1.89 48.33
C ARG A 90 29.04 1.93 46.82
N LYS A 91 28.68 3.00 46.11
CA LYS A 91 28.83 3.05 44.64
C LYS A 91 29.68 4.23 44.22
N ASN A 92 30.96 3.97 43.87
CA ASN A 92 31.76 4.66 42.83
C ASN A 92 33.26 4.32 42.95
N TYR A 93 33.68 3.05 42.75
CA TYR A 93 35.12 2.74 42.61
C TYR A 93 35.49 1.75 41.50
N THR A 94 34.52 1.13 40.82
CA THR A 94 34.84 0.02 39.89
C THR A 94 34.97 0.43 38.42
N GLU A 95 34.69 1.68 38.04
CA GLU A 95 34.74 2.11 36.62
C GLU A 95 36.05 2.81 36.21
N ARG A 96 36.83 3.36 37.15
CA ARG A 96 38.12 4.01 36.83
C ARG A 96 39.30 3.03 36.73
N SER A 97 39.22 1.85 37.34
CA SER A 97 40.39 0.95 37.49
C SER A 97 40.59 -0.03 36.33
N ARG A 98 39.78 0.01 35.27
CA ARG A 98 39.89 -0.90 34.10
C ARG A 98 40.48 -0.26 32.84
N LYS A 99 41.05 0.95 32.94
CA LYS A 99 41.75 1.64 31.84
C LYS A 99 43.19 2.03 32.17
N LEU A 100 43.90 1.20 32.93
CA LEU A 100 45.36 1.25 32.99
C LEU A 100 45.88 -0.18 32.92
N ASN A 101 46.56 -0.47 31.80
CA ASN A 101 47.40 -1.62 31.42
C ASN A 101 46.98 -2.20 30.07
#